data_AF-A0A9J6BKM1-F1
#
_entry.id   AF-A0A9J6BKM1-F1
#
_cell.length_a   1.000
_cell.length_b   1.000
_cell.length_c   1.000
_cell.angle_alpha   90.00
_cell.angle_beta   90.00
_cell.angle_gamma   90.00
#
_symmetry.space_group_name_H-M   'P 1'
#
loop_
_entity.id
_entity.type
_entity.pdbx_description
1 polymer ?
#
loop_
_entity_poly.entity_id
_entity_poly.type
_entity_poly.pdbx_seq_one_letter_code
_entity_poly.pdbx_strand_id
1 'polypeptide(L)'
;MLKLLSSFSRCSISKTFSNKLHTSNQLNFQYTPVLFAEPLKKKRKMDPAVIKAREDRRRKKLEKQIRRLEKNSRQLKPIDDLETPLTLIDQKEQRARKLPAISEKEQEYRALLLKKWSKYRNEENLKDLKILDRMVSAQTKALDELRFESEELYQQAIQHDIELIPIHINGPMASPKIENYSFVDGDYIDTTKVYEGEVVEPKK
;
A
#
# COMPACT_ATOMS: atom_id res chain seq x y z
N MET A 1 -82.50 8.02 -51.75
CA MET A 1 -81.83 7.01 -50.90
C MET A 1 -80.55 6.39 -51.52
N LEU A 2 -80.01 6.90 -52.65
CA LEU A 2 -78.90 6.24 -53.37
C LEU A 2 -77.64 7.11 -53.61
N LYS A 3 -77.59 8.37 -53.15
CA LYS A 3 -76.42 9.26 -53.37
C LYS A 3 -75.37 9.25 -52.24
N LEU A 4 -75.64 8.66 -51.08
CA LEU A 4 -74.68 8.57 -49.97
C LEU A 4 -73.68 7.41 -50.12
N LEU A 5 -74.03 6.35 -50.86
CA LEU A 5 -73.18 5.17 -51.03
C LEU A 5 -72.00 5.41 -51.99
N SER A 6 -72.10 6.33 -52.96
CA SER A 6 -71.02 6.57 -53.93
C SER A 6 -69.81 7.29 -53.32
N SER A 7 -70.02 8.10 -52.28
CA SER A 7 -68.99 8.88 -51.58
C SER A 7 -68.04 8.03 -50.72
N PHE A 8 -68.44 6.82 -50.33
CA PHE A 8 -67.63 5.93 -49.49
C PHE A 8 -66.87 4.86 -50.29
N SER A 9 -67.02 4.82 -51.61
CA SER A 9 -66.35 3.83 -52.48
C SER A 9 -64.81 3.98 -52.53
N ARG A 10 -64.27 5.10 -52.04
CA ARG A 10 -62.82 5.42 -52.03
C ARG A 10 -62.14 5.24 -50.67
N CYS A 11 -62.86 4.88 -49.62
CA CYS A 11 -62.30 4.66 -48.29
C CYS A 11 -61.97 3.18 -48.08
N SER A 12 -60.69 2.83 -48.04
CA SER A 12 -60.22 1.48 -47.71
C SER A 12 -59.50 1.48 -46.36
N ILE A 13 -59.85 0.54 -45.49
CA ILE A 13 -59.20 0.35 -44.18
C ILE A 13 -58.18 -0.78 -44.35
N SER A 14 -56.88 -0.47 -44.31
CA SER A 14 -55.83 -1.48 -44.44
C SER A 14 -55.06 -1.64 -43.12
N LYS A 15 -54.95 -2.89 -42.66
CA LYS A 15 -54.04 -3.27 -41.59
C LYS A 15 -52.71 -3.63 -42.23
N THR A 16 -51.82 -2.65 -42.36
CA THR A 16 -50.38 -2.75 -42.69
C THR A 16 -49.96 -3.71 -43.83
N PHE A 17 -49.31 -3.12 -44.83
CA PHE A 17 -48.61 -3.75 -45.95
C PHE A 17 -49.40 -4.77 -46.79
N SER A 18 -50.35 -4.27 -47.57
CA SER A 18 -50.72 -4.94 -48.82
C SER A 18 -50.07 -4.21 -49.99
N ASN A 19 -49.13 -4.86 -50.69
CA ASN A 19 -48.62 -4.38 -51.98
C ASN A 19 -49.73 -4.58 -53.03
N LYS A 20 -50.62 -3.59 -53.17
CA LYS A 20 -51.60 -3.53 -54.25
C LYS A 20 -51.20 -2.41 -55.20
N LEU A 21 -50.68 -2.77 -56.37
CA LEU A 21 -50.43 -1.85 -57.47
C LEU A 21 -51.76 -1.55 -58.17
N HIS A 22 -52.41 -0.44 -57.80
CA HIS A 22 -53.59 0.07 -58.49
C HIS A 22 -53.38 1.57 -58.80
N THR A 23 -53.76 2.02 -60.00
CA THR A 23 -53.41 3.33 -60.57
C THR A 23 -54.39 4.46 -60.21
N SER A 24 -55.17 4.31 -59.14
CA SER A 24 -56.16 5.32 -58.69
C SER A 24 -55.79 5.87 -57.32
N ASN A 25 -55.79 7.19 -57.15
CA ASN A 25 -55.53 7.86 -55.86
C ASN A 25 -56.57 7.46 -54.80
N GLN A 26 -56.18 6.57 -53.87
CA GLN A 26 -56.96 6.19 -52.69
C GLN A 26 -56.53 7.04 -51.49
N LEU A 27 -57.48 7.54 -50.71
CA LEU A 27 -57.21 8.21 -49.45
C LEU A 27 -56.95 7.14 -48.38
N ASN A 28 -55.67 6.78 -48.21
CA ASN A 28 -55.24 5.75 -47.27
C ASN A 28 -55.17 6.30 -45.85
N PHE A 29 -56.20 6.05 -45.05
CA PHE A 29 -56.17 6.35 -43.62
C PHE A 29 -55.39 5.26 -42.89
N GLN A 30 -54.19 5.62 -42.42
CA GLN A 30 -53.40 4.77 -41.55
C GLN A 30 -53.91 4.95 -40.12
N TYR A 31 -54.37 3.88 -39.50
CA TYR A 31 -54.65 3.86 -38.07
C TYR A 31 -53.80 2.76 -37.43
N THR A 32 -53.09 3.10 -36.36
CA THR A 32 -52.52 2.09 -35.47
C THR A 32 -53.63 1.64 -34.53
N PRO A 33 -53.88 0.33 -34.38
CA PRO A 33 -54.81 -0.12 -33.35
C PRO A 33 -54.25 0.35 -32.01
N VAL A 34 -55.09 0.97 -31.18
CA VAL A 34 -54.77 1.22 -29.77
C VAL A 34 -54.58 -0.17 -29.15
N LEU A 35 -53.33 -0.59 -29.02
CA LEU A 35 -52.99 -1.77 -28.24
C LEU A 35 -53.30 -1.37 -26.80
N PHE A 36 -54.46 -1.78 -26.31
CA PHE A 36 -54.79 -1.80 -24.90
C PHE A 36 -53.85 -2.78 -24.20
N ALA A 37 -52.56 -2.42 -24.11
CA ALA A 37 -51.61 -3.17 -23.31
C ALA A 37 -52.18 -3.23 -21.90
N GLU A 38 -52.35 -4.44 -21.38
CA GLU A 38 -52.75 -4.63 -20.00
C GLU A 38 -51.82 -3.78 -19.12
N PRO A 39 -52.36 -3.01 -18.15
CA PRO A 39 -51.54 -2.16 -17.29
C PRO A 39 -50.39 -2.99 -16.71
N LEU A 40 -49.16 -2.46 -16.79
CA LEU A 40 -47.94 -3.17 -16.41
C LEU A 40 -48.14 -3.84 -15.04
N LYS A 41 -47.99 -5.18 -15.00
CA LYS A 41 -48.13 -5.94 -13.77
C LYS A 41 -47.22 -5.33 -12.70
N LYS A 42 -47.82 -4.88 -11.58
CA LYS A 42 -47.08 -4.31 -10.45
C LYS A 42 -45.96 -5.25 -10.05
N LYS A 43 -44.72 -4.74 -10.03
CA LYS A 43 -43.54 -5.51 -9.62
C LYS A 43 -43.79 -6.09 -8.23
N ARG A 44 -43.90 -7.41 -8.14
CA ARG A 44 -44.13 -8.09 -6.87
C ARG A 44 -42.88 -7.97 -6.00
N LYS A 45 -43.09 -7.75 -4.70
CA LYS A 45 -42.01 -7.79 -3.71
C LYS A 45 -41.38 -9.18 -3.79
N MET A 46 -40.06 -9.24 -3.88
CA MET A 46 -39.38 -10.54 -3.91
C MET A 46 -39.59 -11.26 -2.59
N ASP A 47 -39.61 -12.59 -2.65
CA ASP A 47 -39.76 -13.41 -1.46
C ASP A 47 -38.67 -13.10 -0.44
N PRO A 48 -39.01 -13.02 0.86
CA PRO A 48 -38.06 -12.68 1.91
C PRO A 48 -36.89 -13.68 1.98
N ALA A 49 -37.13 -14.95 1.65
CA ALA A 49 -36.10 -15.98 1.57
C ALA A 49 -35.05 -15.70 0.47
N VAL A 50 -35.47 -15.15 -0.68
CA VAL A 50 -34.57 -14.81 -1.80
C VAL A 50 -33.72 -13.58 -1.45
N ILE A 51 -34.27 -12.62 -0.71
CA ILE A 51 -33.53 -11.44 -0.22
C ILE A 51 -32.46 -11.88 0.78
N LYS A 52 -32.82 -12.68 1.78
CA LYS A 52 -31.88 -13.23 2.78
C LYS A 52 -30.77 -14.04 2.12
N ALA A 53 -31.10 -14.91 1.17
CA ALA A 53 -30.10 -15.67 0.43
C ALA A 53 -29.14 -14.79 -0.39
N ARG A 54 -29.60 -13.66 -0.94
CA ARG A 54 -28.74 -12.69 -1.63
C ARG A 54 -27.81 -11.95 -0.67
N GLU A 55 -28.32 -11.57 0.50
CA GLU A 55 -27.53 -10.92 1.55
C GLU A 55 -26.48 -11.87 2.13
N ASP A 56 -26.83 -13.12 2.43
CA ASP A 56 -25.89 -14.13 2.93
C ASP A 56 -24.79 -14.42 1.91
N ARG A 57 -25.11 -14.44 0.62
CA ARG A 57 -24.12 -14.55 -0.46
C ARG A 57 -23.19 -13.33 -0.50
N ARG A 58 -23.70 -12.11 -0.31
CA ARG A 58 -22.88 -10.89 -0.25
C ARG A 58 -21.97 -10.89 0.98
N ARG A 59 -22.49 -11.22 2.15
CA ARG A 59 -21.72 -11.34 3.41
C ARG A 59 -20.58 -12.34 3.27
N LYS A 60 -20.86 -13.55 2.79
CA LYS A 60 -19.83 -14.59 2.56
C LYS A 60 -18.75 -14.17 1.56
N LYS A 61 -19.10 -13.38 0.53
CA LYS A 61 -18.12 -12.84 -0.42
C LYS A 61 -17.21 -11.80 0.25
N LEU A 62 -17.80 -10.87 0.99
CA LEU A 62 -17.06 -9.85 1.73
C LEU A 62 -16.15 -10.47 2.78
N GLU A 63 -16.64 -11.44 3.55
CA GLU A 63 -15.86 -12.17 4.55
C GLU A 63 -14.65 -12.89 3.92
N LYS A 64 -14.83 -13.52 2.75
CA LYS A 64 -13.71 -14.14 2.01
C LYS A 64 -12.71 -13.12 1.50
N GLN A 65 -13.17 -11.95 1.06
CA GLN A 65 -12.30 -10.86 0.61
C GLN A 65 -11.49 -10.28 1.77
N ILE A 66 -12.15 -10.03 2.91
CA ILE A 66 -11.49 -9.59 4.15
C ILE A 66 -10.43 -10.60 4.56
N ARG A 67 -10.74 -11.90 4.62
CA ARG A 67 -9.75 -12.94 4.95
C ARG A 67 -8.55 -12.99 4.00
N ARG A 68 -8.75 -12.67 2.71
CA ARG A 68 -7.65 -12.60 1.72
C ARG A 68 -6.78 -11.36 1.95
N LEU A 69 -7.41 -10.22 2.20
CA LEU A 69 -6.72 -8.96 2.49
C LEU A 69 -5.94 -9.06 3.81
N GLU A 70 -6.52 -9.64 4.86
CA GLU A 70 -5.86 -9.88 6.15
C GLU A 70 -4.66 -10.83 6.02
N LYS A 71 -4.72 -11.82 5.11
CA LYS A 71 -3.59 -12.72 4.87
C LYS A 71 -2.45 -11.99 4.14
N ASN A 72 -2.78 -11.13 3.18
CA ASN A 72 -1.81 -10.35 2.42
C ASN A 72 -1.18 -9.25 3.31
N SER A 73 -1.95 -8.53 4.11
CA SER A 73 -1.44 -7.45 4.99
C SER A 73 -0.43 -7.91 6.04
N ARG A 74 -0.33 -9.22 6.30
CA ARG A 74 0.68 -9.82 7.20
C ARG A 74 1.99 -10.19 6.50
N GLN A 75 2.03 -10.14 5.17
CA GLN A 75 3.25 -10.39 4.41
C GLN A 75 4.13 -9.14 4.53
N LEU A 76 5.33 -9.33 5.07
CA LEU A 76 6.31 -8.25 5.17
C LEU A 76 6.94 -8.01 3.80
N LYS A 77 7.33 -6.78 3.53
CA LYS A 77 8.13 -6.45 2.34
C LYS A 77 9.43 -7.24 2.37
N PRO A 78 9.86 -7.84 1.26
CA PRO A 78 11.17 -8.48 1.19
C PRO A 78 12.27 -7.41 1.33
N ILE A 79 13.39 -7.79 1.97
CA ILE A 79 14.54 -6.91 2.19
C ILE A 79 15.59 -7.23 1.14
N ASP A 80 15.70 -6.38 0.11
CA ASP A 80 16.57 -6.59 -1.06
C ASP A 80 18.05 -6.75 -0.65
N ASP A 81 18.50 -6.05 0.40
CA ASP A 81 19.91 -6.10 0.87
C ASP A 81 20.31 -7.43 1.51
N LEU A 82 19.35 -8.20 2.02
CA LEU A 82 19.61 -9.50 2.64
C LEU A 82 19.71 -10.63 1.61
N GLU A 83 19.03 -10.49 0.48
CA GLU A 83 18.96 -11.52 -0.55
C GLU A 83 20.04 -11.30 -1.62
N THR A 84 20.75 -12.36 -1.99
CA THR A 84 21.70 -12.26 -3.10
C THR A 84 20.91 -12.33 -4.42
N PRO A 85 21.05 -11.35 -5.33
CA PRO A 85 20.33 -11.36 -6.59
C PRO A 85 20.77 -12.55 -7.45
N LEU A 86 19.79 -13.22 -8.08
CA LEU A 86 20.01 -14.43 -8.88
C LEU A 86 21.02 -14.21 -10.01
N THR A 87 21.05 -13.02 -10.59
CA THR A 87 22.00 -12.66 -11.66
C THR A 87 23.47 -12.77 -11.23
N LEU A 88 23.79 -12.51 -9.96
CA LEU A 88 25.15 -12.66 -9.44
C LEU A 88 25.52 -14.12 -9.19
N ILE A 89 24.53 -14.96 -8.88
CA ILE A 89 24.72 -16.40 -8.69
C ILE A 89 25.03 -17.03 -10.06
N ASP A 90 24.26 -16.70 -11.09
CA ASP A 90 24.46 -17.22 -12.45
C ASP A 90 25.80 -16.76 -13.05
N GLN A 91 26.19 -15.51 -12.80
CA GLN A 91 27.44 -14.92 -13.32
C GLN A 91 28.64 -15.14 -12.40
N LYS A 92 28.51 -15.96 -11.36
CA LYS A 92 29.54 -16.15 -10.33
C LYS A 92 30.89 -16.54 -10.93
N GLU A 93 30.92 -17.50 -11.84
CA GLU A 93 32.17 -17.98 -12.44
C GLU A 93 32.86 -16.92 -13.31
N GLN A 94 32.07 -16.11 -14.03
CA GLN A 94 32.59 -15.04 -14.89
C GLN A 94 33.12 -13.85 -14.08
N ARG A 95 32.48 -13.54 -12.95
CA ARG A 95 32.82 -12.40 -12.07
C ARG A 95 33.82 -12.76 -10.97
N ALA A 96 34.02 -14.04 -10.69
CA ALA A 96 34.93 -14.49 -9.64
C ALA A 96 36.39 -14.15 -9.98
N ARG A 97 37.03 -13.35 -9.14
CA ARG A 97 38.46 -13.06 -9.24
C ARG A 97 39.25 -14.22 -8.65
N LYS A 98 40.19 -14.78 -9.41
CA LYS A 98 41.14 -15.78 -8.91
C LYS A 98 42.18 -15.08 -8.03
N LEU A 99 42.06 -15.23 -6.71
CA LEU A 99 42.98 -14.63 -5.76
C LEU A 99 44.24 -15.51 -5.59
N PRO A 100 45.43 -14.92 -5.44
CA PRO A 100 46.63 -15.68 -5.11
C PRO A 100 46.55 -16.24 -3.69
N ALA A 101 47.22 -17.38 -3.45
CA ALA A 101 47.37 -17.91 -2.11
C ALA A 101 48.13 -16.93 -1.22
N ILE A 102 47.65 -16.73 0.01
CA ILE A 102 48.25 -15.78 0.95
C ILE A 102 49.55 -16.39 1.49
N SER A 103 50.67 -15.65 1.41
CA SER A 103 51.96 -16.06 1.98
C SER A 103 51.87 -16.25 3.50
N GLU A 104 52.60 -17.22 4.06
CA GLU A 104 52.62 -17.52 5.50
C GLU A 104 52.89 -16.28 6.36
N LYS A 105 53.86 -15.45 5.96
CA LYS A 105 54.19 -14.18 6.66
C LYS A 105 52.99 -13.24 6.76
N GLU A 106 52.20 -13.15 5.69
CA GLU A 106 51.00 -12.31 5.64
C GLU A 106 49.86 -12.89 6.48
N GLN A 107 49.73 -14.22 6.51
CA GLN A 107 48.77 -14.90 7.39
C GLN A 107 49.09 -14.67 8.87
N GLU A 108 50.35 -14.81 9.27
CA GLU A 108 50.81 -14.54 10.63
C GLU A 108 50.60 -13.07 11.01
N TYR A 109 50.93 -12.14 10.11
CA TYR A 109 50.71 -10.71 10.32
C TYR A 109 49.23 -10.40 10.58
N ARG A 110 48.31 -10.94 9.76
CA ARG A 110 46.87 -10.77 9.95
C ARG A 110 46.39 -11.37 11.27
N ALA A 111 46.87 -12.56 11.63
CA ALA A 111 46.51 -13.19 12.90
C ALA A 111 46.96 -12.36 14.10
N LEU A 112 48.18 -11.80 14.07
CA LEU A 112 48.67 -10.89 15.10
C LEU A 112 47.87 -9.58 15.16
N LEU A 113 47.54 -9.01 14.00
CA LEU A 113 46.71 -7.80 13.90
C LEU A 113 45.32 -8.03 14.52
N LEU A 114 44.67 -9.15 14.21
CA LEU A 114 43.36 -9.50 14.77
C LEU A 114 43.42 -9.69 16.30
N LYS A 115 44.48 -10.31 16.82
CA LYS A 115 44.69 -10.42 18.27
C LYS A 115 44.82 -9.05 18.93
N LYS A 116 45.62 -8.15 18.33
CA LYS A 116 45.76 -6.76 18.80
C LYS A 116 44.45 -5.99 18.74
N TRP A 117 43.71 -6.13 17.64
CA TRP A 117 42.40 -5.50 17.45
C TRP A 117 41.38 -5.98 18.47
N SER A 118 41.31 -7.28 18.72
CA SER A 118 40.42 -7.86 19.75
C SER A 118 40.74 -7.30 21.14
N LYS A 119 42.03 -7.23 21.51
CA LYS A 119 42.46 -6.62 22.77
C LYS A 119 42.04 -5.14 22.84
N TYR A 120 42.28 -4.37 21.78
CA TYR A 120 41.92 -2.95 21.72
C TYR A 120 40.41 -2.72 21.87
N ARG A 121 39.57 -3.46 21.13
CA ARG A 121 38.11 -3.35 21.22
C ARG A 121 37.58 -3.76 22.58
N ASN A 122 38.20 -4.75 23.23
CA ASN A 122 37.84 -5.12 24.59
C ASN A 122 38.19 -4.01 25.59
N GLU A 123 39.37 -3.39 25.48
CA GLU A 123 39.77 -2.26 26.33
C GLU A 123 38.86 -1.04 26.14
N GLU A 124 38.45 -0.74 24.91
CA GLU A 124 37.48 0.32 24.58
C GLU A 124 36.13 0.04 25.24
N ASN A 125 35.57 -1.16 25.02
CA ASN A 125 34.30 -1.56 25.64
C ASN A 125 34.35 -1.49 27.18
N LEU A 126 35.44 -1.94 27.80
CA LEU A 126 35.61 -1.84 29.25
C LEU A 126 35.68 -0.39 29.75
N LYS A 127 36.18 0.55 28.94
CA LYS A 127 36.16 1.98 29.29
C LYS A 127 34.74 2.53 29.19
N ASP A 128 34.01 2.18 28.15
CA ASP A 128 32.63 2.62 27.94
C ASP A 128 31.72 2.12 29.06
N LEU A 129 31.83 0.84 29.42
CA LEU A 129 31.08 0.27 30.55
C LEU A 129 31.38 0.99 31.86
N LYS A 130 32.65 1.31 32.14
CA LYS A 130 33.03 2.09 33.34
C LYS A 130 32.44 3.49 33.33
N ILE A 131 32.32 4.13 32.17
CA ILE A 131 31.70 5.46 32.04
C ILE A 131 30.19 5.34 32.33
N LEU A 132 29.52 4.35 31.74
CA LEU A 132 28.10 4.10 32.00
C LEU A 132 27.82 3.79 33.48
N ASP A 133 28.61 2.93 34.11
CA ASP A 133 28.50 2.62 35.54
C ASP A 133 28.64 3.88 36.42
N ARG A 134 29.57 4.77 36.05
CA ARG A 134 29.74 6.06 36.74
C ARG A 134 28.55 6.98 36.53
N MET A 135 28.03 7.06 35.31
CA MET A 135 26.85 7.88 35.01
C MET A 135 25.63 7.41 35.78
N VAL A 136 25.37 6.10 35.78
CA VAL A 136 24.25 5.49 36.51
C VAL A 136 24.43 5.68 38.02
N SER A 137 25.60 5.38 38.58
CA SER A 137 25.83 5.57 40.02
C SER A 137 25.76 7.03 40.47
N ALA A 138 26.14 7.99 39.61
CA ALA A 138 25.95 9.41 39.88
C ALA A 138 24.47 9.80 39.84
N GLN A 139 23.73 9.28 38.85
CA GLN A 139 22.29 9.51 38.73
C GLN A 139 21.53 8.95 39.94
N THR A 140 21.82 7.71 40.37
CA THR A 140 21.14 7.10 41.52
C THR A 140 21.42 7.88 42.81
N LYS A 141 22.69 8.25 43.04
CA LYS A 141 23.06 9.08 44.21
C LYS A 141 22.33 10.42 44.20
N ALA A 142 22.29 11.09 43.05
CA ALA A 142 21.57 12.36 42.92
C ALA A 142 20.07 12.21 43.23
N LEU A 143 19.44 11.11 42.81
CA LEU A 143 18.04 10.82 43.11
C LEU A 143 17.80 10.48 44.58
N ASP A 144 18.72 9.75 45.21
CA ASP A 144 18.65 9.42 46.64
C ASP A 144 18.74 10.69 47.49
N GLU A 145 19.71 11.57 47.21
CA GLU A 145 19.84 12.87 47.88
C GLU A 145 18.62 13.76 47.64
N LEU A 146 18.12 13.83 46.40
CA LEU A 146 16.90 14.59 46.06
C LEU A 146 15.69 14.10 46.87
N ARG A 147 15.59 12.79 47.10
CA ARG A 147 14.51 12.20 47.90
C ARG A 147 14.62 12.58 49.38
N PHE A 148 15.83 12.68 49.93
CA PHE A 148 16.04 13.14 51.31
C PHE A 148 15.71 14.62 51.48
N GLU A 149 15.94 15.45 50.46
CA GLU A 149 15.61 16.88 50.48
C GLU A 149 14.12 17.17 50.21
N SER A 150 13.54 16.55 49.17
CA SER A 150 12.15 16.77 48.76
C SER A 150 11.57 15.58 47.98
N GLU A 151 10.57 14.94 48.58
CA GLU A 151 9.88 13.81 47.96
C GLU A 151 9.04 14.24 46.74
N GLU A 152 8.47 15.45 46.73
CA GLU A 152 7.66 15.96 45.62
C GLU A 152 8.48 16.09 44.33
N LEU A 153 9.70 16.62 44.42
CA LEU A 153 10.61 16.77 43.28
C LEU A 153 11.10 15.42 42.77
N TYR A 154 11.37 14.47 43.67
CA TYR A 154 11.74 13.11 43.31
C TYR A 154 10.64 12.43 42.50
N GLN A 155 9.37 12.56 42.92
CA GLN A 155 8.23 12.00 42.18
C GLN A 155 8.07 12.60 40.78
N GLN A 156 8.38 13.88 40.60
CA GLN A 156 8.38 14.52 39.29
C GLN A 156 9.55 14.04 38.42
N ALA A 157 10.76 13.96 38.97
CA ALA A 157 11.97 13.61 38.24
C ALA A 157 11.97 12.17 37.69
N ILE A 158 11.23 11.25 38.30
CA ILE A 158 11.10 9.86 37.86
C ILE A 158 10.07 9.68 36.73
N GLN A 159 9.23 10.68 36.48
CA GLN A 159 8.24 10.57 35.42
C GLN A 159 8.92 10.47 34.06
N HIS A 160 8.34 9.64 33.19
CA HIS A 160 8.84 9.46 31.84
C HIS A 160 8.49 10.70 31.02
N ASP A 161 9.49 11.30 30.40
CA ASP A 161 9.27 12.39 29.46
C ASP A 161 8.78 11.83 28.12
N ILE A 162 7.51 12.08 27.80
CA ILE A 162 6.89 11.64 26.54
C ILE A 162 7.41 12.47 25.37
N GLU A 163 7.83 13.72 25.60
CA GLU A 163 8.34 14.62 24.56
C GLU A 163 9.67 14.15 23.98
N LEU A 164 10.38 13.30 24.72
CA LEU A 164 11.62 12.69 24.24
C LEU A 164 11.39 11.83 22.99
N ILE A 165 10.19 11.27 22.76
CA ILE A 165 9.94 10.40 21.60
C ILE A 165 9.04 11.17 20.60
N PRO A 166 9.48 11.40 19.34
CA PRO A 166 10.62 10.81 18.63
C PRO A 166 11.91 11.66 18.65
N ILE A 167 13.03 11.07 19.07
CA ILE A 167 14.37 11.69 18.92
C ILE A 167 14.89 11.47 17.49
N HIS A 168 15.33 12.55 16.83
CA HIS A 168 16.11 12.50 15.59
C HIS A 168 17.54 12.96 15.83
N ILE A 169 18.51 12.05 15.68
CA ILE A 169 19.94 12.35 15.79
C ILE A 169 20.59 11.99 14.45
N ASN A 170 21.25 12.97 13.83
CA ASN A 170 22.09 12.74 12.66
C ASN A 170 23.52 12.42 13.13
N GLY A 171 24.10 11.37 12.56
CA GLY A 171 25.49 11.00 12.85
C GLY A 171 26.49 12.08 12.40
N PRO A 172 27.73 12.04 12.93
CA PRO A 172 28.78 12.94 12.50
C PRO A 172 29.12 12.71 11.02
N MET A 173 29.30 13.79 10.27
CA MET A 173 29.74 13.74 8.88
C MET A 173 31.27 13.67 8.80
N ALA A 174 31.80 13.05 7.73
CA ALA A 174 33.25 12.96 7.52
C ALA A 174 33.92 14.35 7.38
N SER A 175 33.20 15.30 6.78
CA SER A 175 33.62 16.70 6.62
C SER A 175 32.54 17.65 7.13
N PRO A 176 32.91 18.81 7.72
CA PRO A 176 31.94 19.83 8.10
C PRO A 176 31.31 20.50 6.88
N LYS A 177 30.19 21.18 7.09
CA LYS A 177 29.47 21.90 6.03
C LYS A 177 30.27 23.11 5.55
N ILE A 178 30.32 23.29 4.23
CA ILE A 178 30.87 24.49 3.59
C ILE A 178 29.76 25.54 3.53
N GLU A 179 30.06 26.75 4.00
CA GLU A 179 29.14 27.89 3.93
C GLU A 179 28.94 28.35 2.48
N ASN A 180 27.71 28.70 2.10
CA ASN A 180 27.35 29.20 0.77
C ASN A 180 27.67 28.27 -0.40
N TYR A 181 27.79 26.97 -0.15
CA TYR A 181 27.91 25.99 -1.22
C TYR A 181 26.58 25.90 -2.00
N SER A 182 26.62 26.23 -3.29
CA SER A 182 25.50 26.02 -4.20
C SER A 182 25.60 24.62 -4.80
N PHE A 183 24.54 23.83 -4.60
CA PHE A 183 24.41 22.53 -5.23
C PHE A 183 23.99 22.71 -6.68
N VAL A 184 24.34 21.75 -7.53
CA VAL A 184 23.84 21.70 -8.92
C VAL A 184 22.39 21.24 -8.90
N ASP A 185 21.54 21.90 -9.68
CA ASP A 185 20.12 21.54 -9.79
C ASP A 185 19.94 20.15 -10.43
N GLY A 186 18.95 19.40 -9.94
CA GLY A 186 18.58 18.09 -10.46
C GLY A 186 17.27 17.56 -9.86
N ASP A 187 16.65 16.61 -10.56
CA ASP A 187 15.37 16.01 -10.15
C ASP A 187 15.59 14.71 -9.37
N TYR A 188 14.86 14.57 -8.24
CA TYR A 188 14.81 13.31 -7.50
C TYR A 188 13.64 12.46 -7.96
N ILE A 189 13.94 11.31 -8.58
CA ILE A 189 12.94 10.31 -8.97
C ILE A 189 13.04 9.12 -8.02
N ASP A 190 11.97 8.90 -7.27
CA ASP A 190 11.83 7.75 -6.39
C ASP A 190 11.65 6.46 -7.22
N THR A 191 12.63 5.57 -7.16
CA THR A 191 12.67 4.27 -7.86
C THR A 191 12.36 3.09 -6.95
N THR A 192 11.82 3.33 -5.75
CA THR A 192 11.46 2.25 -4.81
C THR A 192 10.45 1.29 -5.42
N LYS A 193 10.71 -0.02 -5.27
CA LYS A 193 9.82 -1.08 -5.76
C LYS A 193 8.56 -1.13 -4.89
N VAL A 194 7.39 -1.05 -5.51
CA VAL A 194 6.09 -1.20 -4.83
C VAL A 194 5.70 -2.68 -4.85
N TYR A 195 5.45 -3.27 -3.68
CA TYR A 195 5.02 -4.66 -3.56
C TYR A 195 3.49 -4.78 -3.44
N GLU A 196 2.95 -5.93 -3.87
CA GLU A 196 1.50 -6.19 -3.84
C GLU A 196 0.97 -6.16 -2.39
N GLY A 197 -0.09 -5.37 -2.14
CA GLY A 197 -0.69 -5.23 -0.81
C GLY A 197 -0.28 -3.97 -0.06
N GLU A 198 0.62 -3.16 -0.62
CA GLU A 198 0.96 -1.84 -0.08
C GLU A 198 -0.18 -0.84 -0.31
N VAL A 199 -0.63 -0.21 0.77
CA VAL A 199 -1.47 0.98 0.69
C VAL A 199 -0.54 2.16 0.37
N VAL A 200 -0.41 2.49 -0.91
CA VAL A 200 0.30 3.71 -1.32
C VAL A 200 -0.61 4.89 -0.96
N GLU A 201 -0.24 5.64 0.07
CA GLU A 201 -0.91 6.91 0.36
C GLU A 201 -0.71 7.85 -0.83
N PRO A 202 -1.76 8.57 -1.27
CA PRO A 202 -1.61 9.54 -2.35
C PRO A 202 -0.60 10.61 -1.90
N LYS A 203 0.45 10.81 -2.71
CA LYS A 203 1.44 11.88 -2.49
C LYS A 203 0.70 13.22 -2.40
N LYS A 204 0.90 13.96 -1.30
CA LYS A 204 0.40 15.33 -1.11
C LYS A 204 1.17 16.31 -1.99
#